data_AF-A0A534ZAA8-F1
#
_entry.id   AF-A0A534ZAA8-F1
#
_cell.length_a   1.000
_cell.length_b   1.000
_cell.length_c   1.000
_cell.angle_alpha   90.00
_cell.angle_beta   90.00
_cell.angle_gamma   90.00
#
_symmetry.space_group_name_H-M   'P 1'
#
loop_
_entity.id
_entity.type
_entity.pdbx_description
1 polymer ?
#
loop_
_entity_poly.entity_id
_entity_poly.type
_entity_poly.pdbx_seq_one_letter_code
_entity_poly.pdbx_strand_id
1 'polypeptide(L)' 'MSDKRPAPIVLWWEALETWKQLAISFPVLAVLMLLINIGPFGQPLVRSVIYAIFEGGVLSGLLAVATASERKKR' A
#
# COMPACT_ATOMS: atom_id res chain seq x y z
N MET A 1 8.08 29.11 9.78
CA MET A 1 7.37 28.37 8.70
C MET A 1 8.31 27.26 8.27
N SER A 2 8.14 26.03 8.80
CA SER A 2 9.10 24.95 8.52
C SER A 2 9.01 24.59 7.04
N ASP A 3 10.12 24.74 6.33
CA ASP A 3 10.31 24.32 4.95
C ASP A 3 10.19 22.79 4.89
N LYS A 4 8.95 22.28 4.88
CA LYS A 4 8.63 20.85 4.84
C LYS A 4 8.79 20.33 3.42
N ARG A 5 9.99 20.48 2.84
CA ARG A 5 10.34 19.74 1.62
C ARG A 5 10.13 18.24 1.91
N PRO A 6 9.40 17.52 1.04
CA PRO A 6 9.21 16.09 1.22
C PRO A 6 10.57 15.39 1.29
N ALA A 7 10.68 14.36 2.12
CA ALA A 7 11.90 13.58 2.21
C ALA A 7 12.25 13.03 0.79
N PRO A 8 13.55 12.94 0.42
CA PRO A 8 13.96 12.48 -0.91
C PRO A 8 13.37 11.13 -1.31
N ILE A 9 13.14 10.24 -0.34
CA ILE A 9 12.51 8.93 -0.57
C ILE A 9 11.04 9.05 -1.05
N VAL A 10 10.31 10.06 -0.58
CA VAL A 10 8.92 10.31 -0.99
C VAL A 10 8.88 10.79 -2.44
N LEU A 11 9.80 11.69 -2.81
CA LEU A 11 9.93 12.16 -4.19
C LEU A 11 10.35 11.02 -5.12
N TRP A 12 11.28 10.16 -4.70
CA TRP A 12 11.67 8.96 -5.44
C TRP A 12 10.48 8.02 -5.65
N TRP A 13 9.70 7.75 -4.60
CA TRP A 13 8.50 6.92 -4.69
C TRP A 13 7.45 7.51 -5.65
N GLU A 14 7.18 8.80 -5.55
CA GLU A 14 6.21 9.50 -6.40
C GLU A 14 6.62 9.60 -7.88
N ALA A 15 7.93 9.51 -8.15
CA ALA A 15 8.46 9.46 -9.51
C ALA A 15 8.22 8.09 -10.19
N LEU A 16 7.87 7.05 -9.44
CA LEU A 16 7.55 5.74 -10.01
C LEU A 16 6.22 5.78 -10.75
N GLU A 17 6.15 5.00 -11.83
CA GLU A 17 4.89 4.72 -12.52
C GLU A 17 3.93 3.96 -11.58
N THR A 18 2.63 4.22 -11.71
CA THR A 18 1.60 3.64 -10.84
C THR A 18 1.67 2.12 -10.76
N TRP A 19 1.94 1.44 -11.88
CA TRP A 19 2.06 -0.03 -11.89
C TRP A 19 3.25 -0.53 -11.06
N LYS A 20 4.36 0.23 -11.00
CA LYS A 20 5.53 -0.09 -10.16
C LYS A 20 5.20 0.11 -8.69
N GLN A 21 4.50 1.20 -8.36
CA GLN A 21 4.03 1.44 -6.99
C GLN A 21 3.11 0.31 -6.52
N LEU A 22 2.18 -0.13 -7.38
CA LEU A 22 1.30 -1.28 -7.08
C LEU A 22 2.09 -2.58 -6.95
N ALA A 23 3.02 -2.87 -7.87
CA ALA A 23 3.84 -4.09 -7.82
C ALA A 23 4.71 -4.18 -6.56
N ILE A 24 5.15 -3.04 -6.01
CA ILE A 24 5.93 -2.98 -4.76
C ILE A 24 5.02 -3.04 -3.53
N SER A 25 3.94 -2.25 -3.52
CA SER A 25 3.06 -2.14 -2.34
C SER A 25 2.16 -3.35 -2.14
N PHE A 26 1.69 -3.98 -3.21
CA PHE A 26 0.79 -5.14 -3.15
C PHE A 26 1.33 -6.31 -2.34
N PRO A 27 2.52 -6.89 -2.62
CA PRO A 27 3.01 -8.02 -1.84
C PRO A 27 3.18 -7.66 -0.37
N VAL A 28 3.63 -6.44 -0.05
CA VAL A 28 3.80 -5.97 1.33
C VAL A 28 2.44 -5.91 2.05
N LEU A 29 1.45 -5.27 1.44
CA LEU A 29 0.12 -5.11 2.02
C LEU A 29 -0.65 -6.42 2.09
N ALA A 30 -0.54 -7.29 1.07
CA ALA A 30 -1.15 -8.62 1.09
C ALA A 30 -0.57 -9.49 2.21
N VAL A 31 0.76 -9.50 2.39
CA VAL A 31 1.39 -10.24 3.51
C VAL A 31 0.96 -9.67 4.86
N LEU A 32 0.90 -8.35 5.00
CA LEU A 32 0.42 -7.70 6.22
C LEU A 32 -1.02 -8.13 6.54
N MET A 33 -1.92 -8.07 5.55
CA MET A 33 -3.32 -8.49 5.72
C MET A 33 -3.43 -9.98 6.02
N LEU A 34 -2.60 -10.84 5.40
CA LEU A 34 -2.56 -12.27 5.70
C LEU A 34 -2.22 -12.52 7.17
N LEU A 35 -1.17 -11.85 7.68
CA LEU A 35 -0.74 -11.98 9.07
C LEU A 35 -1.81 -11.48 10.05
N ILE A 36 -2.50 -10.37 9.71
CA ILE A 36 -3.61 -9.84 10.51
C ILE A 36 -4.80 -10.80 10.52
N ASN A 37 -5.14 -11.39 9.38
CA ASN A 37 -6.25 -12.33 9.27
C ASN A 37 -5.97 -13.66 9.98
N ILE A 38 -4.74 -14.18 9.92
CA ILE A 38 -4.36 -15.43 10.60
C ILE A 38 -4.16 -15.22 12.10
N GLY A 39 -3.42 -14.18 12.51
CA GLY A 39 -3.04 -13.99 13.90
C GLY A 39 -4.19 -13.39 14.73
N PRO A 40 -4.37 -12.07 14.72
CA PRO A 40 -5.42 -11.39 15.49
C PRO A 40 -6.84 -11.91 15.26
N PHE A 41 -7.22 -12.17 14.01
CA PHE A 41 -8.60 -12.56 13.68
C PHE A 41 -8.84 -14.07 13.70
N GLY A 42 -7.79 -14.89 13.83
CA GLY A 42 -7.91 -16.35 13.92
C GLY A 42 -8.67 -16.98 12.75
N GLN A 43 -8.65 -16.36 11.56
CA GLN A 43 -9.44 -16.83 10.43
C GLN A 43 -8.85 -18.10 9.80
N PRO A 44 -9.70 -18.97 9.20
CA PRO A 44 -9.21 -20.13 8.45
C PRO A 44 -8.25 -19.73 7.33
N LEU A 45 -7.15 -20.47 7.17
CA LEU A 45 -6.05 -20.11 6.26
C LEU A 45 -6.51 -19.74 4.84
N VAL A 46 -7.37 -20.56 4.23
CA VAL A 46 -7.90 -20.31 2.87
C VAL A 46 -8.65 -18.98 2.81
N ARG A 47 -9.46 -18.67 3.82
CA ARG A 47 -10.20 -17.42 3.91
C ARG A 47 -9.24 -16.26 4.08
N SER A 48 -8.24 -16.39 4.96
CA SER A 48 -7.19 -15.38 5.17
C SER A 48 -6.41 -15.07 3.90
N VAL A 49 -6.12 -16.06 3.05
CA VAL A 49 -5.44 -15.85 1.76
C VAL A 49 -6.32 -15.05 0.80
N ILE A 50 -7.62 -15.38 0.70
CA ILE A 50 -8.56 -14.65 -0.15
C ILE A 50 -8.68 -13.19 0.31
N TYR A 51 -8.88 -12.97 1.62
CA TYR A 51 -8.97 -11.62 2.17
C TYR A 51 -7.65 -10.86 2.02
N ALA A 52 -6.51 -11.49 2.25
CA ALA A 52 -5.20 -10.86 2.07
C ALA A 52 -4.97 -10.34 0.65
N ILE A 53 -5.36 -11.11 -0.36
CA ILE A 53 -5.26 -10.70 -1.77
C ILE A 53 -6.21 -9.55 -2.05
N PHE A 54 -7.47 -9.66 -1.61
CA PHE A 54 -8.49 -8.64 -1.84
C PHE A 54 -8.16 -7.32 -1.11
N GLU A 55 -7.95 -7.37 0.20
CA GLU A 55 -7.61 -6.23 1.05
C GLU A 55 -6.27 -5.62 0.65
N GLY A 56 -5.25 -6.45 0.37
CA GLY A 56 -3.95 -6.00 -0.12
C GLY A 56 -4.08 -5.26 -1.45
N GLY A 57 -4.91 -5.75 -2.38
CA GLY A 57 -5.21 -5.11 -3.65
C GLY A 57 -5.88 -3.74 -3.47
N VAL A 58 -6.94 -3.68 -2.65
CA VAL A 58 -7.66 -2.44 -2.33
C VAL A 58 -6.74 -1.42 -1.69
N LEU A 59 -5.97 -1.80 -0.67
CA LEU A 59 -5.05 -0.90 0.04
C LEU A 59 -3.94 -0.38 -0.87
N SER A 60 -3.43 -1.21 -1.78
CA SER A 60 -2.43 -0.78 -2.76
C SER A 60 -3.01 0.23 -3.74
N GLY A 61 -4.25 0.01 -4.19
CA GLY A 61 -4.99 0.97 -5.01
C GLY A 61 -5.21 2.30 -4.30
N LEU A 62 -5.63 2.26 -3.03
CA LEU A 62 -5.80 3.46 -2.20
C LEU A 62 -4.47 4.19 -2.00
N LEU A 63 -3.36 3.48 -1.77
CA LEU A 63 -2.03 4.06 -1.65
C LEU A 63 -1.61 4.76 -2.94
N ALA A 64 -1.86 4.16 -4.10
CA ALA A 64 -1.59 4.78 -5.40
C ALA A 64 -2.41 6.06 -5.61
N VAL A 65 -3.70 6.03 -5.28
CA VAL A 65 -4.59 7.21 -5.37
C VAL A 65 -4.14 8.32 -4.41
N ALA A 66 -3.79 7.96 -3.17
CA ALA A 66 -3.27 8.91 -2.18
C ALA A 66 -1.96 9.54 -2.67
N THR A 67 -1.04 8.73 -3.20
CA THR A 67 0.24 9.20 -3.77
C THR A 67 0.00 10.17 -4.92
N ALA A 68 -0.91 9.85 -5.86
CA ALA A 68 -1.27 10.74 -6.96
C ALA A 68 -1.92 12.05 -6.48
N SER A 69 -2.75 11.97 -5.44
CA SER A 69 -3.41 13.14 -4.84
C SER A 69 -2.40 14.08 -4.18
N GLU A 70 -1.44 13.53 -3.43
CA GLU A 70 -0.37 14.31 -2.79
C GLU A 70 0.62 14.89 -3.81
N ARG A 71 0.88 14.17 -4.91
CA ARG A 71 1.66 14.69 -6.04
C ARG A 71 0.97 15.87 -6.72
N LYS A 72 -0.36 15.81 -6.93
CA LYS A 72 -1.13 16.87 -7.62
C LYS A 72 -1.27 18.16 -6.80
N LYS A 73 -1.25 18.07 -5.47
CA LYS A 73 -1.34 19.24 -4.58
C LYS A 73 -0.07 20.10 -4.57
N ARG A 74 1.04 19.58 -5.08
CA ARG A 74 2.35 20.25 -5.13
C ARG A 74 2.59 20.78 -6.53
#